data_AF-A0A6V8Q063-F1
#
_entry.id   AF-A0A6V8Q063-F1
#
_cell.length_a   1.000
_cell.length_b   1.000
_cell.length_c   1.000
_cell.angle_alpha   90.00
_cell.angle_beta   90.00
_cell.angle_gamma   90.00
#
_symmetry.space_group_name_H-M   'P 1'
#
loop_
_entity.id
_entity.type
_entity.pdbx_description
1 polymer ?
#
loop_
_entity_poly.entity_id
_entity_poly.type
_entity_poly.pdbx_seq_one_letter_code
_entity_poly.pdbx_strand_id
1 'polypeptide(L)'
;LTRKIKEAILALEMSRRYTKDQILEMYLNEMYYGNFSYGVEAAALSYFGKHVKDLDLAECALLAGILQSPSRNNPFENFPAVKRRQESILDLMVKAGFITEAQAASAKAEKLTLREARYDIRAPHFVQFVLDQLWGKYSEQFIASAGLKIYTTLDLDLQEEAQNIARRHVAELSDHSLTNASVVALDPRTGEILVMLGSLDYFAEAIDGAVNMALAKRQPGPAIKPIT
;
A
#
# COMPACT_ATOMS: atom_id res chain seq x y z
N LEU A 1 21.52 3.21 22.33
CA LEU A 1 22.19 4.53 22.36
C LEU A 1 22.99 4.81 21.08
N THR A 2 23.84 3.87 20.62
CA THR A 2 24.70 4.02 19.42
C THR A 2 24.00 4.50 18.15
N ARG A 3 22.82 3.94 17.82
CA ARG A 3 22.01 4.38 16.65
C ARG A 3 21.65 5.86 16.72
N LYS A 4 21.18 6.33 17.87
CA LYS A 4 20.73 7.72 18.05
C LYS A 4 21.88 8.72 17.96
N ILE A 5 23.07 8.34 18.41
CA ILE A 5 24.29 9.14 18.22
C ILE A 5 24.65 9.24 16.74
N LYS A 6 24.59 8.12 15.99
CA LYS A 6 24.81 8.13 14.54
C LYS A 6 23.80 9.02 13.80
N GLU A 7 22.52 8.92 14.14
CA GLU A 7 21.47 9.80 13.58
C GLU A 7 21.74 11.28 13.85
N ALA A 8 22.18 11.64 15.06
CA ALA A 8 22.52 13.02 15.40
C ALA A 8 23.71 13.55 14.58
N ILE A 9 24.77 12.74 14.42
CA ILE A 9 25.93 13.09 13.59
C ILE A 9 25.50 13.27 12.12
N LEU A 10 24.68 12.35 11.59
CA LEU A 10 24.17 12.44 10.22
C LEU A 10 23.27 13.66 10.02
N ALA A 11 22.41 14.01 10.98
CA ALA A 11 21.56 15.19 10.91
C ALA A 11 22.36 16.50 10.87
N LEU A 12 23.47 16.57 11.64
CA LEU A 12 24.40 17.70 11.59
C LEU A 12 25.07 17.80 10.21
N GLU A 13 25.49 16.67 9.65
CA GLU A 13 26.11 16.65 8.33
C GLU A 13 25.13 17.02 7.21
N MET A 14 23.88 16.54 7.29
CA MET A 14 22.81 16.95 6.37
C MET A 14 22.57 18.46 6.44
N SER A 15 22.51 19.03 7.64
CA SER A 15 22.31 20.49 7.83
C SER A 15 23.48 21.33 7.34
N ARG A 16 24.68 20.75 7.16
CA ARG A 16 25.85 21.42 6.58
C ARG A 16 25.85 21.38 5.05
N ARG A 17 25.33 20.30 4.46
CA ARG A 17 25.38 20.05 3.01
C ARG A 17 24.15 20.54 2.25
N TYR A 18 23.00 20.58 2.92
CA TYR A 18 21.71 20.88 2.29
C TYR A 18 21.03 22.08 2.95
N THR A 19 20.29 22.84 2.15
CA THR A 19 19.43 23.92 2.64
C THR A 19 18.23 23.37 3.42
N LYS A 20 17.56 24.23 4.20
CA LYS A 20 16.35 23.84 4.94
C LYS A 20 15.24 23.36 4.01
N ASP A 21 15.10 23.98 2.85
CA ASP A 21 14.09 23.62 1.86
C ASP A 21 14.39 22.24 1.25
N GLN A 22 15.65 21.95 0.92
CA GLN A 22 16.06 20.62 0.44
C GLN A 22 15.85 19.53 1.50
N ILE A 23 16.12 19.84 2.77
CA ILE A 23 15.87 18.90 3.87
C ILE A 23 14.38 18.63 4.02
N LEU A 24 13.55 19.67 3.93
CA LEU A 24 12.10 19.54 3.97
C LEU A 24 11.57 18.75 2.77
N GLU A 25 12.07 19.01 1.56
CA GLU A 25 11.73 18.27 0.35
C GLU A 25 12.05 16.78 0.49
N MET A 26 13.25 16.43 0.95
CA MET A 26 13.62 15.03 1.21
C MET A 26 12.69 14.42 2.26
N TYR A 27 12.42 15.13 3.36
CA TYR A 27 11.51 14.66 4.39
C TYR A 27 10.10 14.39 3.84
N LEU A 28 9.53 15.33 3.09
CA LEU A 28 8.19 15.21 2.53
C LEU A 28 8.08 14.11 1.49
N ASN A 29 9.16 13.73 0.81
CA ASN A 29 9.14 12.65 -0.19
C ASN A 29 9.48 11.27 0.38
N GLU A 30 10.13 11.19 1.53
CA GLU A 30 10.60 9.90 2.08
C GLU A 30 9.69 9.34 3.18
N MET A 31 8.95 10.20 3.89
CA MET A 31 8.15 9.77 5.04
C MET A 31 7.03 8.81 4.65
N TYR A 32 6.84 7.77 5.47
CA TYR A 32 5.76 6.79 5.29
C TYR A 32 4.44 7.30 5.89
N TYR A 33 3.39 7.29 5.09
CA TYR A 33 2.02 7.69 5.45
C TYR A 33 1.07 6.49 5.57
N GLY A 34 1.56 5.25 5.62
CA GLY A 34 0.68 4.07 5.66
C GLY A 34 0.11 3.70 4.29
N ASN A 35 -0.49 2.52 4.17
CA ASN A 35 -1.13 2.05 2.93
C ASN A 35 -0.21 2.17 1.69
N PHE A 36 1.07 1.79 1.85
CA PHE A 36 2.11 1.87 0.82
C PHE A 36 2.39 3.29 0.27
N SER A 37 1.91 4.33 0.95
CA SER A 37 2.13 5.72 0.55
C SER A 37 3.40 6.25 1.18
N TYR A 38 4.47 6.36 0.38
CA TYR A 38 5.72 7.01 0.77
C TYR A 38 5.82 8.37 0.08
N GLY A 39 6.02 9.40 0.88
CA GLY A 39 5.94 10.78 0.46
C GLY A 39 4.53 11.35 0.44
N VAL A 40 4.46 12.66 0.61
CA VAL A 40 3.20 13.41 0.76
C VAL A 40 2.35 13.40 -0.52
N GLU A 41 2.99 13.36 -1.69
CA GLU A 41 2.30 13.28 -2.98
C GLU A 41 1.58 11.95 -3.17
N ALA A 42 2.27 10.84 -2.89
CA ALA A 42 1.65 9.52 -2.90
C ALA A 42 0.49 9.47 -1.89
N ALA A 43 0.68 10.02 -0.69
CA ALA A 43 -0.37 10.04 0.32
C ALA A 43 -1.60 10.86 -0.11
N ALA A 44 -1.42 12.04 -0.71
CA ALA A 44 -2.52 12.86 -1.19
C ALA A 44 -3.35 12.15 -2.26
N LEU A 45 -2.69 11.50 -3.21
CA LEU A 45 -3.34 10.71 -4.25
C LEU A 45 -4.06 9.48 -3.67
N SER A 46 -3.43 8.78 -2.73
CA SER A 46 -3.99 7.57 -2.12
C SER A 46 -5.20 7.87 -1.22
N TYR A 47 -5.12 8.88 -0.36
CA TYR A 47 -6.17 9.17 0.61
C TYR A 47 -7.28 10.08 0.05
N PHE A 48 -6.97 10.99 -0.87
CA PHE A 48 -7.92 12.00 -1.36
C PHE A 48 -8.09 12.01 -2.89
N GLY A 49 -7.22 11.33 -3.63
CA GLY A 49 -7.25 11.38 -5.10
C GLY A 49 -6.90 12.75 -5.67
N LYS A 50 -6.17 13.57 -4.92
CA LYS A 50 -5.78 14.95 -5.28
C LYS A 50 -4.25 15.06 -5.29
N HIS A 51 -3.71 15.95 -6.10
CA HIS A 51 -2.30 16.36 -5.97
C HIS A 51 -2.12 17.17 -4.68
N VAL A 52 -0.92 17.14 -4.09
CA VAL A 52 -0.66 17.83 -2.79
C VAL A 52 -0.97 19.32 -2.85
N LYS A 53 -0.69 19.96 -3.99
CA LYS A 53 -0.97 21.38 -4.22
C LYS A 53 -2.47 21.73 -4.19
N ASP A 54 -3.34 20.74 -4.37
CA ASP A 54 -4.80 20.90 -4.44
C ASP A 54 -5.48 20.50 -3.12
N LEU A 55 -4.70 20.13 -2.10
CA LEU A 55 -5.23 19.82 -0.77
C LEU A 55 -5.61 21.09 0.00
N ASP A 56 -6.69 21.00 0.75
CA ASP A 56 -7.06 22.05 1.71
C ASP A 56 -6.40 21.85 3.09
N LEU A 57 -6.67 22.78 4.00
CA LEU A 57 -6.14 22.78 5.36
C LEU A 57 -6.58 21.54 6.16
N ALA A 58 -7.81 21.06 5.99
CA ALA A 58 -8.33 19.93 6.73
C ALA A 58 -7.64 18.64 6.30
N GLU A 59 -7.45 18.46 4.99
CA GLU A 59 -6.76 17.34 4.36
C GLU A 59 -5.27 17.33 4.71
N CYS A 60 -4.60 18.49 4.63
CA CYS A 60 -3.20 18.63 5.03
C CYS A 60 -2.98 18.26 6.51
N ALA A 61 -3.87 18.74 7.40
CA ALA A 61 -3.80 18.42 8.83
C ALA A 61 -4.07 16.93 9.10
N LEU A 62 -4.91 16.27 8.31
CA LEU A 62 -5.11 14.82 8.40
C LEU A 62 -3.81 14.07 8.03
N LEU A 63 -3.20 14.38 6.88
CA LEU A 63 -1.95 13.73 6.45
C LEU A 63 -0.81 13.93 7.47
N ALA A 64 -0.67 15.14 8.00
CA ALA A 64 0.29 15.42 9.08
C ALA A 64 0.00 14.61 10.35
N GLY A 65 -1.27 14.27 10.60
CA GLY A 65 -1.70 13.40 11.70
C GLY A 65 -1.24 11.96 11.56
N ILE A 66 -1.18 11.48 10.32
CA ILE A 66 -0.80 10.09 10.00
C ILE A 66 0.69 9.86 10.32
N LEU A 67 1.57 10.80 9.97
CA LEU A 67 3.04 10.69 10.09
C LEU A 67 3.55 10.24 11.47
N GLN A 68 2.88 10.62 12.55
CA GLN A 68 3.33 10.28 13.91
C GLN A 68 3.29 8.76 14.15
N SER A 69 2.28 8.08 13.63
CA SER A 69 2.10 6.65 13.82
C SER A 69 1.25 6.07 12.68
N PRO A 70 1.82 5.88 11.47
CA PRO A 70 1.05 5.55 10.28
C PRO A 70 0.18 4.29 10.44
N SER A 71 0.70 3.26 11.11
CA SER A 71 -0.04 2.03 11.37
C SER A 71 -1.22 2.21 12.33
N ARG A 72 -1.13 3.11 13.33
CA ARG A 72 -2.22 3.35 14.28
C ARG A 72 -3.20 4.41 13.78
N ASN A 73 -2.71 5.33 12.96
CA ASN A 73 -3.45 6.43 12.40
C ASN A 73 -3.88 6.11 10.96
N ASN A 74 -4.31 4.88 10.70
CA ASN A 74 -4.91 4.49 9.42
C ASN A 74 -6.38 4.94 9.41
N PRO A 75 -6.75 5.93 8.57
CA PRO A 75 -8.11 6.46 8.58
C PRO A 75 -9.15 5.50 8.00
N PHE A 76 -8.75 4.45 7.29
CA PHE A 76 -9.64 3.39 6.82
C PHE A 76 -10.01 2.40 7.93
N GLU A 77 -9.15 2.21 8.92
CA GLU A 77 -9.39 1.30 10.05
C GLU A 77 -10.00 2.03 11.26
N ASN A 78 -9.55 3.26 11.54
CA ASN A 78 -9.96 4.00 12.73
C ASN A 78 -10.08 5.51 12.47
N PHE A 79 -11.01 5.88 11.61
CA PHE A 79 -11.28 7.28 11.28
C PHE A 79 -11.46 8.20 12.51
N PRO A 80 -12.21 7.83 13.58
CA PRO A 80 -12.39 8.70 14.74
C PRO A 80 -11.10 9.02 15.51
N ALA A 81 -10.13 8.10 15.55
CA ALA A 81 -8.83 8.36 16.16
C ALA A 81 -8.00 9.34 15.32
N VAL A 82 -7.98 9.14 13.99
CA VAL A 82 -7.26 10.02 13.07
C VAL A 82 -7.86 11.42 13.04
N LYS A 83 -9.19 11.54 13.11
CA LYS A 83 -9.88 12.83 13.18
C LYS A 83 -9.49 13.63 14.42
N ARG A 84 -9.44 13.01 15.60
CA ARG A 84 -8.96 13.67 16.84
C ARG A 84 -7.50 14.13 16.72
N ARG A 85 -6.67 13.36 16.00
CA ARG A 85 -5.29 13.74 15.73
C ARG A 85 -5.21 14.96 14.79
N GLN A 86 -6.04 14.99 13.76
CA GLN A 86 -6.18 16.14 12.84
C GLN A 86 -6.60 17.41 13.60
N GLU A 87 -7.60 17.31 14.48
CA GLU A 87 -8.03 18.43 15.33
C GLU A 87 -6.91 18.95 16.23
N SER A 88 -6.12 18.05 16.83
CA SER A 88 -4.97 18.41 17.67
C SER A 88 -3.89 19.15 16.87
N ILE A 89 -3.69 18.81 15.60
CA ILE A 89 -2.74 19.50 14.72
C ILE A 89 -3.23 20.89 14.39
N LEU A 90 -4.52 21.06 14.07
CA LEU A 90 -5.11 22.37 13.84
C LEU A 90 -4.96 23.28 15.08
N ASP A 91 -5.16 22.74 16.28
CA ASP A 91 -4.94 23.50 17.52
C ASP A 91 -3.48 23.91 17.72
N LEU A 92 -2.53 23.06 17.32
CA LEU A 92 -1.10 23.40 17.35
C LEU A 92 -0.76 24.49 16.32
N MET A 93 -1.38 24.46 15.15
CA MET A 93 -1.19 25.49 14.11
C MET A 93 -1.72 26.85 14.56
N VAL A 94 -2.86 26.89 15.27
CA VAL A 94 -3.36 28.12 15.91
C VAL A 94 -2.37 28.63 16.95
N LYS A 95 -1.92 27.78 17.87
CA LYS A 95 -0.97 28.15 18.92
C LYS A 95 0.37 28.66 18.38
N ALA A 96 0.80 28.13 17.24
CA ALA A 96 2.01 28.56 16.55
C ALA A 96 1.79 29.78 15.63
N GLY A 97 0.56 30.26 15.47
CA GLY A 97 0.22 31.45 14.69
C GLY A 97 0.16 31.25 13.18
N PHE A 98 0.09 30.00 12.69
CA PHE A 98 0.00 29.70 11.26
C PHE A 98 -1.41 29.87 10.69
N ILE A 99 -2.45 29.71 11.52
CA ILE A 99 -3.86 29.85 11.15
C ILE A 99 -4.64 30.54 12.27
N THR A 100 -5.81 31.10 11.94
CA THR A 100 -6.74 31.67 12.93
C THR A 100 -7.62 30.61 13.58
N GLU A 101 -8.20 30.92 14.73
CA GLU A 101 -9.20 30.05 15.38
C GLU A 101 -10.40 29.77 14.46
N ALA A 102 -10.83 30.76 13.66
CA ALA A 102 -11.91 30.59 12.71
C ALA A 102 -11.55 29.61 11.58
N GLN A 103 -10.34 29.70 11.03
CA GLN A 103 -9.85 28.75 10.03
C GLN A 103 -9.76 27.33 10.61
N ALA A 104 -9.24 27.19 11.83
CA ALA A 104 -9.19 25.91 12.52
C ALA A 104 -10.59 25.33 12.74
N ALA A 105 -11.54 26.12 13.25
CA ALA A 105 -12.92 25.68 13.45
C ALA A 105 -13.57 25.21 12.14
N SER A 106 -13.36 25.95 11.03
CA SER A 106 -13.83 25.56 9.71
C SER A 106 -13.22 24.22 9.26
N ALA A 107 -11.90 24.06 9.36
CA ALA A 107 -11.20 22.84 8.94
C ALA A 107 -11.52 21.63 9.82
N LYS A 108 -11.88 21.84 11.10
CA LYS A 108 -12.37 20.77 11.99
C LYS A 108 -13.75 20.30 11.59
N ALA A 109 -14.64 21.23 11.25
CA ALA A 109 -16.03 20.93 10.84
C ALA A 109 -16.13 20.32 9.44
N GLU A 110 -15.08 20.46 8.62
CA GLU A 110 -15.06 19.93 7.27
C GLU A 110 -15.22 18.40 7.22
N LYS A 111 -16.10 17.94 6.33
CA LYS A 111 -16.32 16.53 6.07
C LYS A 111 -15.28 16.00 5.09
N LEU A 112 -14.26 15.34 5.63
CA LEU A 112 -13.22 14.68 4.85
C LEU A 112 -13.81 13.48 4.08
N THR A 113 -13.65 13.50 2.77
CA THR A 113 -14.05 12.40 1.89
C THR A 113 -12.80 11.63 1.50
N LEU A 114 -12.58 10.49 2.15
CA LEU A 114 -11.47 9.61 1.82
C LEU A 114 -11.80 8.80 0.58
N ARG A 115 -10.85 8.75 -0.35
CA ARG A 115 -10.89 7.79 -1.43
C ARG A 115 -10.38 6.47 -0.87
N GLU A 116 -11.19 5.42 -0.98
CA GLU A 116 -10.66 4.07 -0.79
C GLU A 116 -9.60 3.86 -1.87
N ALA A 117 -8.34 3.70 -1.45
CA ALA A 117 -7.25 3.42 -2.35
C ALA A 117 -7.41 2.00 -2.90
N ARG A 118 -8.31 1.81 -3.87
CA ARG A 118 -8.16 0.72 -4.83
C ARG A 118 -7.04 1.12 -5.75
N TYR A 119 -5.82 0.78 -5.36
CA TYR A 119 -4.79 0.58 -6.34
C TYR A 119 -5.36 -0.44 -7.32
N ASP A 120 -5.46 -0.08 -8.59
CA ASP A 120 -5.84 -1.03 -9.64
C ASP A 120 -4.66 -1.96 -9.87
N ILE A 121 -4.44 -2.84 -8.89
CA ILE A 121 -3.35 -3.80 -8.90
C ILE A 121 -3.79 -4.91 -9.85
N ARG A 122 -3.27 -4.87 -11.06
CA ARG A 122 -3.37 -6.01 -11.97
C ARG A 122 -2.53 -7.15 -11.39
N ALA A 123 -3.11 -8.36 -11.36
CA ALA A 123 -2.47 -9.57 -10.82
C ALA A 123 -1.99 -9.44 -9.34
N PRO A 124 -2.87 -9.10 -8.38
CA PRO A 124 -2.47 -8.75 -7.02
C PRO A 124 -1.73 -9.87 -6.27
N HIS A 125 -2.11 -11.13 -6.49
CA HIS A 125 -1.40 -12.29 -5.93
C HIS A 125 0.05 -12.39 -6.42
N PHE A 126 0.29 -12.14 -7.71
CA PHE A 126 1.64 -12.14 -8.27
C PHE A 126 2.45 -10.95 -7.77
N VAL A 127 1.84 -9.77 -7.69
CA VAL A 127 2.49 -8.56 -7.15
C VAL A 127 2.93 -8.79 -5.71
N GLN A 128 2.05 -9.34 -4.85
CA GLN A 128 2.40 -9.66 -3.47
C GLN A 128 3.52 -10.70 -3.39
N PHE A 129 3.47 -11.75 -4.21
CA PHE A 129 4.53 -12.75 -4.28
C PHE A 129 5.91 -12.14 -4.63
N VAL A 130 5.95 -11.21 -5.59
CA VAL A 130 7.19 -10.49 -5.94
C VAL A 130 7.64 -9.56 -4.82
N LEU A 131 6.72 -8.87 -4.15
CA LEU A 131 7.05 -8.02 -3.00
C LEU A 131 7.64 -8.84 -1.84
N ASP A 132 7.07 -10.00 -1.53
CA ASP A 132 7.58 -10.90 -0.50
C ASP A 132 9.02 -11.38 -0.81
N GLN A 133 9.31 -11.67 -2.09
CA GLN A 133 10.67 -12.00 -2.52
C GLN A 133 11.64 -10.82 -2.35
N LEU A 134 11.19 -9.59 -2.63
CA LEU A 134 11.99 -8.39 -2.47
C LEU A 134 12.27 -8.08 -1.01
N TRP A 135 11.27 -8.19 -0.12
CA TRP A 135 11.46 -8.00 1.32
C TRP A 135 12.43 -9.01 1.93
N GLY A 136 12.53 -10.21 1.36
CA GLY A 136 13.56 -11.18 1.75
C GLY A 136 15.00 -10.75 1.41
N LYS A 137 15.17 -9.77 0.52
CA LYS A 137 16.47 -9.39 -0.05
C LYS A 137 16.88 -7.94 0.25
N TYR A 138 15.92 -7.03 0.38
CA TYR A 138 16.14 -5.60 0.56
C TYR A 138 15.36 -5.08 1.77
N SER A 139 15.82 -3.98 2.37
CA SER A 139 15.06 -3.32 3.42
C SER A 139 13.79 -2.69 2.86
N GLU A 140 12.74 -2.64 3.67
CA GLU A 140 11.46 -1.99 3.33
C GLU A 140 11.68 -0.54 2.88
N GLN A 141 12.52 0.21 3.60
CA GLN A 141 12.87 1.58 3.24
C GLN A 141 13.49 1.67 1.84
N PHE A 142 14.38 0.74 1.48
CA PHE A 142 15.02 0.76 0.17
C PHE A 142 14.02 0.46 -0.95
N ILE A 143 13.17 -0.55 -0.79
CA ILE A 143 12.14 -0.89 -1.78
C ILE A 143 11.20 0.30 -2.01
N ALA A 144 10.83 0.99 -0.93
CA ALA A 144 9.94 2.12 -0.96
C ALA A 144 10.54 3.39 -1.58
N SER A 145 11.81 3.70 -1.30
CA SER A 145 12.40 4.99 -1.67
C SER A 145 13.35 4.96 -2.87
N ALA A 146 13.80 3.78 -3.32
CA ALA A 146 14.80 3.68 -4.39
C ALA A 146 14.25 3.88 -5.82
N GLY A 147 12.94 4.10 -5.98
CA GLY A 147 12.31 4.33 -7.29
C GLY A 147 12.49 3.15 -8.25
N LEU A 148 12.48 1.92 -7.71
CA LEU A 148 12.79 0.71 -8.46
C LEU A 148 11.79 0.48 -9.59
N LYS A 149 12.30 0.11 -10.77
CA LYS A 149 11.50 -0.50 -11.83
C LYS A 149 11.71 -2.01 -11.79
N ILE A 150 10.67 -2.73 -11.43
CA ILE A 150 10.71 -4.19 -11.28
C ILE A 150 10.16 -4.80 -12.57
N TYR A 151 11.01 -5.55 -13.27
CA TYR A 151 10.62 -6.33 -14.44
C TYR A 151 10.45 -7.79 -14.00
N THR A 152 9.33 -8.39 -14.38
CA THR A 152 8.94 -9.72 -13.94
C THR A 152 8.62 -10.61 -15.13
N THR A 153 8.32 -11.88 -14.84
CA THR A 153 7.96 -12.89 -15.84
C THR A 153 6.47 -12.94 -16.14
N LEU A 154 5.65 -12.14 -15.45
CA LEU A 154 4.21 -12.16 -15.60
C LEU A 154 3.82 -11.79 -17.03
N ASP A 155 3.08 -12.69 -17.68
CA ASP A 155 2.39 -12.39 -18.92
C ASP A 155 0.98 -11.93 -18.57
N LEU A 156 0.73 -10.65 -18.80
CA LEU A 156 -0.45 -9.99 -18.30
C LEU A 156 -1.71 -10.36 -19.11
N ASP A 157 -1.55 -10.61 -20.41
CA ASP A 157 -2.64 -11.05 -21.27
C ASP A 157 -3.05 -12.49 -20.90
N LEU A 158 -2.07 -13.38 -20.66
CA LEU A 158 -2.34 -14.73 -20.15
C LEU A 158 -2.97 -14.72 -18.76
N GLN A 159 -2.54 -13.81 -17.88
CA GLN A 159 -3.11 -13.68 -16.54
C GLN A 159 -4.60 -13.30 -16.59
N GLU A 160 -4.97 -12.35 -17.44
CA GLU A 160 -6.36 -11.91 -17.59
C GLU A 160 -7.22 -13.01 -18.21
N GLU A 161 -6.71 -13.71 -19.22
CA GLU A 161 -7.42 -14.85 -19.81
C GLU A 161 -7.62 -15.98 -18.78
N ALA A 162 -6.59 -16.32 -18.02
CA ALA A 162 -6.70 -17.31 -16.95
C ALA A 162 -7.74 -16.92 -15.89
N GLN A 163 -7.81 -15.64 -15.52
CA GLN A 163 -8.82 -15.14 -14.59
C GLN A 163 -10.24 -15.24 -15.17
N ASN A 164 -10.41 -14.93 -16.45
CA ASN A 164 -11.71 -15.05 -17.13
C ASN A 164 -12.17 -16.52 -17.23
N ILE A 165 -11.26 -17.42 -17.60
CA ILE A 165 -11.53 -18.86 -17.66
C ILE A 165 -11.92 -19.38 -16.26
N ALA A 166 -11.15 -19.01 -15.22
CA ALA A 166 -11.44 -19.43 -13.86
C ALA A 166 -12.82 -18.93 -13.39
N ARG A 167 -13.13 -17.65 -13.60
CA ARG A 167 -14.45 -17.08 -13.25
C ARG A 167 -15.59 -17.80 -13.94
N ARG A 168 -15.45 -18.09 -15.24
CA ARG A 168 -16.46 -18.81 -16.03
C ARG A 168 -16.72 -20.20 -15.46
N HIS A 169 -15.66 -20.97 -15.22
CA HIS A 169 -15.80 -22.33 -14.69
C HIS A 169 -16.36 -22.37 -13.29
N VAL A 170 -15.98 -21.43 -12.42
CA VAL A 170 -16.58 -21.36 -11.08
C VAL A 170 -18.06 -21.02 -11.14
N ALA A 171 -18.46 -20.10 -12.03
CA ALA A 171 -19.87 -19.79 -12.24
C ALA A 171 -20.67 -20.98 -12.80
N GLU A 172 -20.10 -21.75 -13.73
CA GLU A 172 -20.72 -22.97 -14.27
C GLU A 172 -20.91 -24.07 -13.22
N LEU A 173 -20.05 -24.10 -12.19
CA LEU A 173 -20.02 -25.12 -11.14
C LEU A 173 -20.56 -24.59 -9.80
N SER A 174 -21.27 -23.47 -9.79
CA SER A 174 -21.76 -22.83 -8.56
C SER A 174 -22.66 -23.75 -7.75
N ASP A 175 -23.42 -24.62 -8.41
CA ASP A 175 -24.32 -25.60 -7.79
C ASP A 175 -23.58 -26.64 -6.94
N HIS A 176 -22.26 -26.76 -7.11
CA HIS A 176 -21.40 -27.71 -6.39
C HIS A 176 -20.66 -27.05 -5.22
N SER A 177 -21.12 -25.87 -4.78
CA SER A 177 -20.48 -25.08 -3.71
C SER A 177 -19.03 -24.71 -4.00
N LEU A 178 -18.68 -24.62 -5.29
CA LEU A 178 -17.38 -24.12 -5.72
C LEU A 178 -17.42 -22.59 -5.71
N THR A 179 -16.62 -21.97 -4.84
CA THR A 179 -16.68 -20.52 -4.60
C THR A 179 -15.40 -19.79 -5.01
N ASN A 180 -14.31 -20.52 -5.29
CA ASN A 180 -13.01 -19.93 -5.56
C ASN A 180 -12.16 -20.86 -6.46
N ALA A 181 -11.10 -20.31 -7.05
CA ALA A 181 -10.17 -21.06 -7.90
C ALA A 181 -8.75 -20.48 -7.81
N SER A 182 -7.76 -21.33 -8.07
CA SER A 182 -6.35 -20.98 -8.13
C SER A 182 -5.73 -21.54 -9.40
N VAL A 183 -4.88 -20.76 -10.07
CA VAL A 183 -4.21 -21.13 -11.33
C VAL A 183 -2.76 -20.65 -11.29
N VAL A 184 -1.84 -21.54 -11.64
CA VAL A 184 -0.43 -21.20 -11.88
C VAL A 184 -0.03 -21.75 -13.23
N ALA A 185 0.56 -20.92 -14.09
CA ALA A 185 1.16 -21.35 -15.35
C ALA A 185 2.64 -21.01 -15.36
N LEU A 186 3.46 -21.98 -15.79
CA LEU A 186 4.91 -21.87 -15.84
C LEU A 186 5.40 -22.07 -17.29
N ASP A 187 6.48 -21.38 -17.68
CA ASP A 187 7.27 -21.84 -18.83
C ASP A 187 8.02 -23.12 -18.41
N PRO A 188 7.80 -24.27 -19.07
CA PRO A 188 8.38 -25.54 -18.66
C PRO A 188 9.90 -25.63 -18.88
N ARG A 189 10.48 -24.74 -19.67
CA ARG A 189 11.93 -24.72 -19.97
C ARG A 189 12.70 -23.89 -18.95
N THR A 190 12.13 -22.78 -18.49
CA THR A 190 12.80 -21.82 -17.61
C THR A 190 12.30 -21.91 -16.16
N GLY A 191 11.09 -22.44 -15.94
CA GLY A 191 10.41 -22.42 -14.64
C GLY A 191 9.81 -21.05 -14.29
N GLU A 192 9.83 -20.11 -15.22
CA GLU A 192 9.28 -18.77 -15.02
C GLU A 192 7.76 -18.81 -14.82
N ILE A 193 7.26 -18.05 -13.84
CA ILE A 193 5.83 -17.97 -13.56
C ILE A 193 5.22 -16.93 -14.51
N LEU A 194 4.39 -17.40 -15.44
CA LEU A 194 3.70 -16.55 -16.42
C LEU A 194 2.33 -16.10 -15.91
N VAL A 195 1.67 -16.92 -15.09
CA VAL A 195 0.36 -16.66 -14.49
C VAL A 195 0.40 -17.09 -13.03
N MET A 196 -0.11 -16.26 -12.13
CA MET A 196 -0.41 -16.61 -10.74
C MET A 196 -1.73 -15.98 -10.31
N LEU A 197 -2.75 -16.81 -10.20
CA LEU A 197 -4.06 -16.49 -9.67
C LEU A 197 -4.26 -17.25 -8.36
N GLY A 198 -4.24 -16.57 -7.23
CA GLY A 198 -4.47 -17.17 -5.91
C GLY A 198 -5.95 -17.20 -5.50
N SER A 199 -6.82 -16.45 -6.16
CA SER A 199 -8.27 -16.43 -5.96
C SER A 199 -8.96 -15.74 -7.14
N LEU A 200 -10.27 -15.91 -7.30
CA LEU A 200 -11.04 -15.28 -8.38
C LEU A 200 -11.11 -13.75 -8.30
N ASP A 201 -11.16 -13.24 -7.07
CA ASP A 201 -11.17 -11.81 -6.75
C ASP A 201 -10.41 -11.62 -5.43
N TYR A 202 -9.31 -10.87 -5.52
CA TYR A 202 -8.43 -10.60 -4.39
C TYR A 202 -9.11 -9.77 -3.29
N PHE A 203 -10.03 -8.88 -3.68
CA PHE A 203 -10.67 -7.95 -2.74
C PHE A 203 -11.99 -8.49 -2.19
N ALA A 204 -12.42 -9.68 -2.62
CA ALA A 204 -13.66 -10.29 -2.16
C ALA A 204 -13.47 -11.00 -0.81
N GLU A 205 -13.86 -10.35 0.29
CA GLU A 205 -13.80 -10.93 1.64
C GLU A 205 -14.63 -12.21 1.77
N ALA A 206 -15.77 -12.31 1.07
CA ALA A 206 -16.67 -13.45 1.14
C ALA A 206 -16.03 -14.80 0.71
N ILE A 207 -14.90 -14.76 0.02
CA ILE A 207 -14.15 -15.94 -0.46
C ILE A 207 -12.72 -15.98 0.09
N ASP A 208 -12.43 -15.17 1.12
CA ASP A 208 -11.08 -14.94 1.63
C ASP A 208 -10.11 -14.55 0.49
N GLY A 209 -10.53 -13.62 -0.38
CA GLY A 209 -9.88 -13.31 -1.64
C GLY A 209 -8.38 -12.99 -1.55
N ALA A 210 -7.95 -12.36 -0.45
CA ALA A 210 -6.55 -12.01 -0.23
C ALA A 210 -5.65 -13.23 0.06
N VAL A 211 -6.22 -14.40 0.36
CA VAL A 211 -5.46 -15.63 0.57
C VAL A 211 -4.96 -16.15 -0.77
N ASN A 212 -3.64 -16.22 -0.93
CA ASN A 212 -3.02 -16.76 -2.13
C ASN A 212 -3.05 -18.30 -2.12
N MET A 213 -4.09 -18.89 -2.71
CA MET A 213 -4.25 -20.34 -2.80
C MET A 213 -3.19 -21.03 -3.66
N ALA A 214 -2.42 -20.30 -4.48
CA ALA A 214 -1.29 -20.87 -5.23
C ALA A 214 -0.10 -21.22 -4.33
N LEU A 215 0.02 -20.59 -3.17
CA LEU A 215 1.08 -20.83 -2.18
C LEU A 215 0.59 -21.63 -0.97
N ALA A 216 -0.73 -21.73 -0.78
CA ALA A 216 -1.33 -22.44 0.33
C ALA A 216 -1.10 -23.95 0.23
N LYS A 217 -0.68 -24.58 1.34
CA LYS A 217 -0.52 -26.04 1.40
C LYS A 217 -1.87 -26.72 1.37
N ARG A 218 -2.05 -27.65 0.42
CA ARG A 218 -3.23 -28.51 0.29
C ARG A 218 -2.80 -29.94 0.00
N GLN A 219 -3.67 -30.89 0.30
CA GLN A 219 -3.44 -32.28 -0.07
C GLN A 219 -3.51 -32.41 -1.61
N PRO A 220 -2.46 -32.88 -2.30
CA PRO A 220 -2.44 -32.95 -3.76
C PRO A 220 -3.31 -34.08 -4.32
N GLY A 221 -3.79 -34.99 -3.45
CA GLY A 221 -4.58 -36.14 -3.86
C GLY A 221 -3.86 -37.00 -4.92
N PRO A 222 -4.58 -37.54 -5.91
CA PRO A 222 -3.99 -38.37 -6.96
C PRO A 222 -2.96 -37.68 -7.85
N ALA A 223 -2.86 -36.34 -7.85
CA ALA A 223 -1.93 -35.61 -8.69
C ALA A 223 -0.45 -35.88 -8.36
N ILE A 224 -0.15 -36.39 -7.17
CA ILE A 224 1.22 -36.71 -6.74
C ILE A 224 1.77 -38.02 -7.34
N LYS A 225 0.91 -38.88 -7.89
CA LYS A 225 1.28 -40.22 -8.37
C LYS A 225 2.50 -40.27 -9.29
N PRO A 226 2.76 -39.32 -10.21
CA PRO A 226 3.91 -39.40 -11.11
C PRO A 226 5.29 -39.30 -10.42
N ILE A 227 5.35 -38.84 -9.17
CA ILE A 227 6.61 -38.59 -8.44
C ILE A 227 6.77 -39.44 -7.17
N THR A 228 5.87 -40.39 -6.93
CA THR A 228 5.91 -41.37 -5.82
C THR A 228 5.91 -42.78 -6.37
#